data_AF-A0A6L4AXP6-F1
#
_entry.id   AF-A0A6L4AXP6-F1
#
_cell.length_a   1.000
_cell.length_b   1.000
_cell.length_c   1.000
_cell.angle_alpha   90.00
_cell.angle_beta   90.00
_cell.angle_gamma   90.00
#
_symmetry.space_group_name_H-M   'P 1'
#
loop_
_entity.id
_entity.type
_entity.pdbx_description
1 polymer ?
#
loop_
_entity_poly.entity_id
_entity_poly.type
_entity_poly.pdbx_seq_one_letter_code
_entity_poly.pdbx_strand_id
1 'polypeptide(L)' 'VTARIRSRHPGVTARVRPLGGGRVEVDFAEPQRGVAPGQACVFYDGDRVLGGCWITDRI' A
#
# COMPACT_ATOMS: atom_id res chain seq x y z
N VAL A 1 2.04 -8.93 2.92
CA VAL A 1 0.64 -8.48 3.11
C VAL A 1 0.01 -8.22 1.75
N THR A 2 -1.32 -8.16 1.67
CA THR A 2 -2.00 -7.73 0.44
C THR A 2 -2.29 -6.24 0.52
N ALA A 3 -1.79 -5.44 -0.42
CA ALA A 3 -1.97 -4.00 -0.48
C ALA A 3 -3.02 -3.62 -1.53
N ARG A 4 -4.00 -2.79 -1.14
CA ARG A 4 -4.99 -2.19 -2.06
C ARG A 4 -4.76 -0.69 -2.16
N ILE A 5 -4.41 -0.23 -3.36
CA ILE A 5 -4.00 1.16 -3.65
C ILE A 5 -5.22 2.07 -3.94
N ARG A 6 -6.40 1.46 -4.16
CA ARG A 6 -7.70 2.12 -4.33
C ARG A 6 -8.84 1.15 -4.01
N SER A 7 -10.04 1.66 -3.78
CA SER A 7 -11.23 0.87 -3.44
C SER A 7 -11.49 -0.30 -4.40
N ARG A 8 -11.39 -0.07 -5.72
CA ARG A 8 -11.60 -1.10 -6.76
C ARG A 8 -10.34 -1.92 -7.10
N HIS A 9 -9.26 -1.80 -6.33
CA HIS A 9 -8.06 -2.61 -6.56
C HIS A 9 -8.27 -4.03 -6.02
N PRO A 10 -7.98 -5.09 -6.79
CA PRO A 10 -8.11 -6.47 -6.30
C PRO A 10 -7.13 -6.77 -5.14
N GLY A 11 -6.07 -5.98 -5.04
CA GLY A 11 -4.99 -6.18 -4.09
C GLY A 11 -3.76 -6.76 -4.80
N VAL A 12 -2.58 -6.43 -4.30
CA VAL A 12 -1.31 -6.99 -4.77
C VAL A 12 -0.47 -7.38 -3.57
N THR A 13 0.29 -8.46 -3.68
CA THR A 13 1.27 -8.81 -2.65
C THR A 13 2.29 -7.70 -2.52
N ALA A 14 2.54 -7.27 -1.29
CA ALA A 14 3.48 -6.21 -0.98
C ALA A 14 4.29 -6.50 0.29
N ARG A 15 5.51 -5.96 0.30
CA ARG A 15 6.36 -5.84 1.49
C ARG A 15 6.24 -4.42 2.01
N VAL A 16 5.99 -4.27 3.32
CA VAL A 16 5.88 -2.96 3.97
C VAL A 16 7.06 -2.82 4.93
N ARG A 17 7.80 -1.71 4.81
CA ARG A 17 8.99 -1.42 5.62
C ARG A 17 8.81 -0.06 6.32
N PRO A 18 8.80 0.01 7.66
CA PRO A 18 8.71 1.30 8.34
C PRO A 18 9.99 2.11 8.12
N LEU A 19 9.84 3.40 7.77
CA LEU A 19 10.95 4.33 7.56
C LEU A 19 11.16 5.28 8.75
N GLY A 20 10.36 5.14 9.82
CA GLY A 20 10.32 6.08 10.94
C GLY A 20 9.48 7.33 10.64
N GLY A 21 9.16 8.11 11.68
CA GLY A 21 8.38 9.34 11.55
C GLY A 21 6.96 9.13 11.02
N GLY A 22 6.35 7.95 11.28
CA GLY A 22 5.02 7.61 10.78
C GLY A 22 4.97 7.27 9.28
N ARG A 23 6.12 7.13 8.62
CA ARG A 23 6.19 6.76 7.19
C ARG A 23 6.52 5.28 7.02
N VAL A 24 6.08 4.75 5.88
CA VAL A 24 6.34 3.39 5.43
C VAL A 24 6.71 3.41 3.95
N GLU A 25 7.64 2.53 3.57
CA GLU A 25 7.88 2.15 2.18
C GLU A 25 7.08 0.89 1.86
N VAL A 26 6.48 0.86 0.67
CA VAL A 26 5.66 -0.27 0.20
C VAL A 26 6.21 -0.75 -1.12
N ASP A 27 6.82 -1.93 -1.13
CA ASP A 27 7.27 -2.59 -2.35
C ASP A 27 6.18 -3.54 -2.84
N PHE A 28 5.65 -3.28 -4.02
CA PHE A 28 4.74 -4.21 -4.68
C PHE A 28 5.54 -5.34 -5.35
N ALA A 29 5.05 -6.57 -5.26
CA ALA A 29 5.67 -7.72 -5.93
C ALA A 29 5.60 -7.60 -7.47
N GLU A 30 4.65 -6.82 -7.98
CA GLU A 30 4.48 -6.53 -9.40
C GLU A 30 4.30 -5.02 -9.61
N PRO A 31 4.76 -4.45 -10.75
CA PRO A 31 4.55 -3.04 -11.06
C PRO A 31 3.07 -2.65 -11.09
N GLN A 32 2.72 -1.57 -10.39
CA GLN A 32 1.33 -1.13 -10.28
C GLN A 32 1.09 0.17 -11.06
N ARG A 33 -0.03 0.20 -11.81
CA ARG A 33 -0.48 1.41 -12.50
C ARG A 33 -1.40 2.24 -11.60
N GLY A 34 -1.24 3.56 -11.69
CA GLY A 34 -2.17 4.51 -11.05
C GLY A 34 -1.97 4.70 -9.54
N VAL A 35 -0.73 4.58 -9.04
CA VAL A 35 -0.38 4.75 -7.61
C VAL A 35 -0.32 6.23 -7.20
N ALA A 36 -1.41 6.99 -7.19
CA ALA A 36 -1.29 8.46 -7.06
C ALA A 36 -1.12 9.01 -5.63
N PRO A 37 -0.30 10.07 -5.45
CA PRO A 37 -0.32 10.85 -4.23
C PRO A 37 -1.75 11.29 -3.87
N GLY A 38 -2.08 11.21 -2.58
CA GLY A 38 -3.43 11.48 -2.07
C GLY A 38 -4.40 10.30 -2.11
N GLN A 39 -4.04 9.16 -2.72
CA GLN A 39 -4.79 7.91 -2.52
C GLN A 39 -4.38 7.21 -1.23
N ALA A 40 -5.29 6.41 -0.69
CA ALA A 40 -5.01 5.54 0.44
C ALA A 40 -4.55 4.17 -0.03
N CYS A 41 -3.47 3.66 0.57
CA CYS A 41 -3.04 2.27 0.46
C CYS A 41 -3.42 1.53 1.73
N VAL A 42 -4.19 0.45 1.61
CA VAL A 42 -4.69 -0.34 2.75
C VAL A 42 -4.07 -1.73 2.72
N PHE A 43 -3.59 -2.21 3.87
CA PHE A 43 -2.91 -3.49 4.03
C PHE A 43 -3.83 -4.52 4.67
N TYR A 44 -3.83 -5.72 4.10
CA TYR A 44 -4.65 -6.85 4.50
C TYR A 44 -3.83 -8.10 4.80
N ASP A 45 -4.34 -8.91 5.73
CA ASP A 45 -3.94 -10.28 6.00
C ASP A 45 -5.20 -11.17 5.94
N GLY A 46 -5.40 -11.86 4.81
CA GLY A 46 -6.70 -12.44 4.47
C GLY A 46 -7.79 -11.37 4.45
N ASP A 47 -8.82 -11.56 5.27
CA ASP A 47 -9.95 -10.63 5.41
C ASP A 47 -9.72 -9.55 6.49
N ARG A 48 -8.60 -9.62 7.22
CA ARG A 48 -8.28 -8.67 8.29
C ARG A 48 -7.58 -7.44 7.73
N VAL A 49 -8.07 -6.26 8.11
CA VAL A 49 -7.37 -4.99 7.88
C VAL A 49 -6.27 -4.82 8.93
N LEU A 50 -5.03 -4.65 8.47
CA LEU A 50 -3.87 -4.38 9.33
C LEU A 50 -3.65 -2.88 9.55
N GLY A 51 -4.08 -2.04 8.60
CA GLY A 51 -3.91 -0.59 8.62
C GLY A 51 -3.81 -0.01 7.22
N GLY A 52 -3.35 1.23 7.13
CA GLY A 52 -3.12 1.88 5.84
C GLY A 52 -2.30 3.15 5.95
N CYS A 53 -1.96 3.71 4.81
CA CYS A 53 -1.24 4.97 4.69
C CYS A 53 -1.79 5.82 3.54
N TRP A 54 -1.49 7.11 3.56
CA TRP A 54 -1.66 7.98 2.42
C TRP A 54 -0.40 7.91 1.57
N ILE A 55 -0.58 7.78 0.26
CA ILE A 55 0.53 7.79 -0.69
C ILE A 55 0.99 9.24 -0.82
N THR A 56 2.27 9.50 -0.54
CA THR A 56 2.87 10.85 -0.66
C THR A 56 3.74 10.95 -1.90
N ASP A 57 4.52 9.92 -2.19
CA ASP A 57 5.50 9.88 -3.27
C ASP A 57 5.45 8.54 -4.00
N ARG A 58 5.96 8.52 -5.24
CA ARG A 58 6.27 7.30 -5.99
C ARG A 58 7.74 7.39 -6.38
N ILE A 59 8.48 6.31 -6.16
CA ILE A 59 9.89 6.18 -6.54
C ILE A 59 10.00 5.05 -7.55
#